data_AF-A0A4U7CSV3-F1
#
_entry.id   AF-A0A4U7CSV3-F1
#
_cell.length_a   1.000
_cell.length_b   1.000
_cell.length_c   1.000
_cell.angle_alpha   90.00
_cell.angle_beta   90.00
_cell.angle_gamma   90.00
#
_symmetry.space_group_name_H-M   'P 1'
#
loop_
_entity.id
_entity.type
_entity.pdbx_description
1 polymer ?
#
loop_
_entity_poly.entity_id
_entity_poly.type
_entity_poly.pdbx_seq_one_letter_code
_entity_poly.pdbx_strand_id
1 'polypeptide(L)'
;MVKSTVRFPESVVEEIESLVDEGQFESKSEFYRFSADYVLSRTLDEYDPETIDYEAIESEVIPDADRTLGADEETDGPPFFESVAFVRKLALREKFSDAEDFIDHQYVPGDRHAVLLEEILRLYREDAASGDRAPAGDPEPEPEQSTRTR
;
A
#
# COMPACT_ATOMS: atom_id res chain seq x y z
N MET A 1 8.25 -3.62 36.25
CA MET A 1 8.22 -2.30 35.58
C MET A 1 9.09 -1.32 36.37
N VAL A 2 10.05 -0.67 35.71
CA VAL A 2 10.94 0.34 36.33
C VAL A 2 10.42 1.74 35.98
N LYS A 3 10.59 2.71 36.90
CA LYS A 3 10.09 4.08 36.69
C LYS A 3 11.20 4.98 36.17
N SER A 4 11.05 5.47 34.94
CA SER A 4 11.88 6.52 34.35
C SER A 4 11.09 7.82 34.24
N THR A 5 11.73 8.98 34.39
CA THR A 5 11.08 10.29 34.22
C THR A 5 11.71 11.01 33.02
N VAL A 6 10.91 11.30 32.02
CA VAL A 6 11.30 11.98 30.78
C VAL A 6 10.57 13.33 30.70
N ARG A 7 11.14 14.29 29.99
CA ARG A 7 10.56 15.62 29.76
C ARG A 7 10.11 15.71 28.30
N PHE A 8 8.89 16.18 28.09
CA PHE A 8 8.31 16.42 26.77
C PHE A 8 7.87 17.87 26.65
N PRO A 9 7.84 18.44 25.43
CA PRO A 9 7.17 19.72 25.17
C PRO A 9 5.69 19.65 25.57
N GLU A 10 5.13 20.76 26.06
CA GLU A 10 3.71 20.83 26.47
C GLU A 10 2.77 20.41 25.34
N SER A 11 3.02 20.91 24.12
CA SER A 11 2.23 20.54 22.93
C SER A 11 2.20 19.03 22.68
N VAL A 12 3.30 18.31 22.94
CA VAL A 12 3.32 16.85 22.76
C VAL A 12 2.52 16.17 23.86
N VAL A 13 2.58 16.69 25.09
CA VAL A 13 1.80 16.13 26.21
C VAL A 13 0.30 16.33 25.99
N GLU A 14 -0.11 17.46 25.42
CA GLU A 14 -1.51 17.76 25.07
C GLU A 14 -2.04 16.79 24.01
N GLU A 15 -1.27 16.51 22.96
CA GLU A 15 -1.67 15.51 21.94
C GLU A 15 -1.81 14.11 22.56
N ILE A 16 -0.88 13.71 23.44
CA ILE A 16 -0.96 12.42 24.14
C ILE A 16 -2.19 12.37 25.06
N GLU A 17 -2.54 13.49 25.71
CA GLU A 17 -3.77 13.59 26.51
C GLU A 17 -5.01 13.42 25.64
N SER A 18 -5.06 14.04 24.46
CA SER A 18 -6.18 13.88 23.51
C SER A 18 -6.39 12.42 23.12
N LEU A 19 -5.32 11.69 22.78
CA LEU A 19 -5.41 10.28 22.40
C LEU A 19 -5.96 9.38 23.54
N VAL A 20 -5.61 9.70 24.78
CA VAL A 20 -6.15 9.01 25.96
C VAL A 20 -7.62 9.38 26.20
N ASP A 21 -7.95 10.67 26.09
CA ASP A 21 -9.31 11.18 26.31
C ASP A 21 -10.30 10.69 25.24
N GLU A 22 -9.81 10.45 24.02
CA GLU A 22 -10.55 9.83 22.91
C GLU A 22 -10.74 8.31 23.09
N GLY A 23 -10.08 7.70 24.08
CA GLY A 23 -10.21 6.29 24.42
C GLY A 23 -9.35 5.35 23.56
N GLN A 24 -8.44 5.89 22.72
CA GLN A 24 -7.50 5.09 21.94
C GLN A 24 -6.43 4.42 22.82
N PHE A 25 -6.18 5.00 24.00
CA PHE A 25 -5.31 4.44 25.04
C PHE A 25 -5.99 4.55 26.40
N GLU A 26 -5.84 3.55 27.27
CA GLU A 26 -6.38 3.54 28.64
C GLU A 26 -5.63 4.53 29.55
N SER A 27 -4.36 4.79 29.25
CA SER A 27 -3.54 5.72 30.02
C SER A 27 -2.30 6.20 29.27
N LYS A 28 -1.72 7.32 29.73
CA LYS A 28 -0.41 7.78 29.23
C LYS A 28 0.69 6.73 29.38
N SER A 29 0.62 5.91 30.42
CA SER A 29 1.64 4.87 30.65
C SER A 29 1.55 3.75 29.61
N GLU A 30 0.34 3.47 29.11
CA GLU A 30 0.13 2.56 28.00
C GLU A 30 0.64 3.15 26.70
N PHE A 31 0.30 4.41 26.40
CA PHE A 31 0.85 5.13 25.24
C PHE A 31 2.38 5.05 25.19
N TYR A 32 3.06 5.33 26.31
CA TYR A 32 4.53 5.30 26.34
C TYR A 32 5.11 3.89 26.17
N ARG A 33 4.45 2.86 26.71
CA ARG A 33 4.87 1.46 26.51
C ARG A 33 4.69 1.05 25.06
N PHE A 34 3.51 1.30 24.50
CA PHE A 34 3.21 1.03 23.10
C PHE A 34 4.19 1.74 22.17
N SER A 35 4.43 3.03 22.39
CA SER A 35 5.37 3.82 21.58
C SER A 35 6.79 3.25 21.60
N ALA A 36 7.25 2.80 22.78
CA ALA A 36 8.57 2.20 22.91
C ALA A 36 8.64 0.85 22.18
N ASP A 37 7.63 -0.01 22.37
CA ASP A 37 7.55 -1.31 21.71
C ASP A 37 7.43 -1.18 20.19
N TYR A 38 6.65 -0.20 19.72
CA TYR A 38 6.47 0.08 18.29
C TYR A 38 7.76 0.50 17.60
N VAL A 39 8.56 1.34 18.25
CA VAL A 39 9.87 1.74 17.70
C VAL A 39 10.85 0.55 17.72
N LEU A 40 10.85 -0.24 18.79
CA LEU A 40 11.79 -1.36 18.95
C LEU A 40 11.47 -2.52 17.99
N SER A 41 10.20 -2.86 17.80
CA SER A 41 9.77 -3.91 16.85
C SER A 41 10.16 -3.60 15.40
N ARG A 42 10.26 -2.31 15.06
CA ARG A 42 10.68 -1.85 13.73
C ARG A 42 12.19 -1.69 13.56
N THR A 43 12.91 -1.53 14.68
CA THR A 43 14.35 -1.28 14.68
C THR A 43 15.16 -2.57 14.86
N LEU A 44 14.58 -3.56 15.52
CA LEU A 44 15.26 -4.80 15.90
C LEU A 44 14.51 -6.01 15.34
N ASP A 45 15.20 -6.83 14.53
CA ASP A 45 14.60 -7.95 13.81
C ASP A 45 13.97 -9.04 14.71
N GLU A 46 14.42 -9.17 15.96
CA GLU A 46 13.99 -10.22 16.90
C GLU A 46 13.32 -9.65 18.17
N TYR A 47 12.85 -8.40 18.14
CA TYR A 47 12.16 -7.80 19.29
C TYR A 47 10.68 -8.19 19.32
N ASP A 48 10.25 -8.74 20.45
CA ASP A 48 8.85 -9.10 20.71
C ASP A 48 8.21 -8.06 21.65
N PRO A 49 7.17 -7.33 21.21
CA PRO A 49 6.47 -6.34 22.04
C PRO A 49 5.91 -6.94 23.34
N GLU A 50 6.14 -6.26 24.47
CA GLU A 50 5.59 -6.68 25.77
C GLU A 50 4.27 -5.96 26.13
N THR A 51 3.87 -4.97 25.33
CA THR A 51 2.62 -4.23 25.53
C THR A 51 1.40 -5.13 25.33
N ILE A 52 0.52 -5.12 26.32
CA ILE A 52 -0.76 -5.82 26.27
C ILE A 52 -1.57 -5.28 25.09
N ASP A 53 -2.17 -6.19 24.32
CA ASP A 53 -3.01 -5.86 23.16
C ASP A 53 -2.29 -5.00 22.10
N TYR A 54 -0.97 -5.14 21.98
CA TYR A 54 -0.14 -4.38 21.04
C TYR A 54 -0.71 -4.37 19.60
N GLU A 55 -1.05 -5.53 19.04
CA GLU A 55 -1.56 -5.63 17.67
C GLU A 55 -2.91 -4.91 17.50
N ALA A 56 -3.76 -4.93 18.54
CA ALA A 56 -5.05 -4.27 18.50
C ALA A 56 -4.87 -2.74 18.53
N ILE A 57 -4.03 -2.24 19.43
CA ILE A 57 -3.69 -0.82 19.56
C ILE A 57 -3.01 -0.32 18.29
N GLU A 58 -2.06 -1.07 17.72
CA GLU A 58 -1.42 -0.76 16.44
C GLU A 58 -2.45 -0.66 15.32
N SER A 59 -3.44 -1.57 15.32
CA SER A 59 -4.49 -1.58 14.32
C SER A 59 -5.50 -0.42 14.42
N GLU A 60 -5.60 0.19 15.59
CA GLU A 60 -6.52 1.29 15.85
C GLU A 60 -5.86 2.64 15.63
N VAL A 61 -4.61 2.78 16.09
CA VAL A 61 -3.91 4.07 16.15
C VAL A 61 -3.08 4.34 14.90
N ILE A 62 -2.49 3.29 14.30
CA ILE A 62 -1.62 3.45 13.14
C ILE A 62 -2.47 3.24 11.87
N PRO A 63 -2.68 4.27 11.03
CA PRO A 63 -3.46 4.13 9.81
C PRO A 63 -2.84 3.07 8.88
N ASP A 64 -3.69 2.34 8.14
CA ASP A 64 -3.25 1.21 7.30
C ASP A 64 -2.14 1.57 6.28
N ALA A 65 -2.04 2.85 5.91
CA ALA A 65 -0.96 3.36 5.05
C ALA A 65 0.43 3.27 5.70
N ASP A 66 0.54 3.36 7.03
CA ASP A 66 1.81 3.29 7.76
C ASP A 66 2.21 1.85 8.15
N ARG A 67 1.26 0.90 8.11
CA ARG A 67 1.53 -0.54 8.30
C ARG A 67 2.27 -1.17 7.14
N THR A 68 2.28 -0.49 5.98
CA THR A 68 3.05 -0.89 4.80
C THR A 68 4.38 -0.14 4.77
N LEU A 69 5.31 -0.49 5.65
CA LEU A 69 6.74 -0.20 5.37
C LEU A 69 7.48 -1.50 5.11
N GLY A 70 7.69 -1.72 3.82
CA GLY A 70 9.00 -1.98 3.25
C GLY A 70 9.37 -0.83 2.30
N ALA A 71 9.99 0.23 2.84
CA ALA A 71 10.83 1.21 2.16
C ALA A 71 10.26 1.93 0.90
N ASP A 72 9.47 2.98 1.10
CA ASP A 72 9.63 4.21 0.30
C ASP A 72 10.68 5.09 1.01
N GLU A 73 11.95 4.70 0.89
CA GLU A 73 13.05 5.64 1.11
C GLU A 73 13.20 6.48 -0.17
N GLU A 74 12.83 7.75 -0.08
CA GLU A 74 13.26 8.85 -0.96
C GLU A 74 13.49 8.51 -2.44
N THR A 75 12.49 7.92 -3.11
CA THR A 75 12.49 7.92 -4.58
C THR A 75 11.74 9.18 -5.01
N ASP A 76 12.36 10.02 -5.84
CA ASP A 76 11.80 11.27 -6.40
C ASP A 76 10.66 11.00 -7.42
N GLY A 77 9.97 9.87 -7.26
CA GLY A 77 8.97 9.30 -8.16
C GLY A 77 7.60 9.12 -7.49
N PRO A 78 6.55 8.85 -8.29
CA PRO A 78 5.20 8.64 -7.77
C PRO A 78 5.14 7.44 -6.81
N PRO A 79 4.21 7.42 -5.84
CA PRO A 79 4.01 6.28 -4.94
C PRO A 79 3.94 4.97 -5.73
N PHE A 80 4.60 3.92 -5.26
CA PHE A 80 4.79 2.68 -6.03
C PHE A 80 3.50 2.13 -6.65
N PHE A 81 2.39 2.14 -5.91
CA PHE A 81 1.10 1.64 -6.41
C PHE A 81 0.47 2.51 -7.52
N GLU A 82 0.80 3.81 -7.60
CA GLU A 82 0.41 4.65 -8.73
C GLU A 82 1.16 4.25 -10.01
N SER A 83 2.46 3.96 -9.89
CA SER A 83 3.26 3.40 -10.99
C SER A 83 2.71 2.06 -11.48
N VAL A 84 2.31 1.17 -10.56
CA VAL A 84 1.65 -0.10 -10.91
C VAL A 84 0.36 0.15 -11.70
N ALA A 85 -0.50 1.06 -11.24
CA ALA A 85 -1.74 1.38 -11.92
C ALA A 85 -1.51 1.97 -13.32
N PHE A 86 -0.48 2.81 -13.46
CA PHE A 86 -0.10 3.43 -14.72
C PHE A 86 0.48 2.43 -15.73
N VAL A 87 1.46 1.62 -15.32
CA VAL A 87 2.06 0.55 -16.14
C VAL A 87 0.99 -0.44 -16.57
N ARG A 88 0.09 -0.85 -15.66
CA ARG A 88 -1.05 -1.72 -15.99
C ARG A 88 -1.95 -1.12 -17.07
N LYS A 89 -2.26 0.18 -16.98
CA LYS A 89 -3.11 0.87 -17.96
C LYS A 89 -2.46 0.89 -19.35
N LEU A 90 -1.14 1.06 -19.44
CA LEU A 90 -0.40 1.01 -20.70
C LEU A 90 -0.34 -0.43 -21.25
N ALA A 91 -0.03 -1.41 -20.39
CA ALA A 91 0.03 -2.82 -20.75
C ALA A 91 -1.31 -3.35 -21.29
N LEU A 92 -2.43 -2.99 -20.64
CA LEU A 92 -3.79 -3.34 -21.10
C LEU A 92 -4.17 -2.73 -22.45
N ARG A 93 -3.45 -1.69 -22.89
CA ARG A 93 -3.61 -1.04 -24.20
C ARG A 93 -2.53 -1.49 -25.19
N GLU A 94 -1.79 -2.54 -24.85
CA GLU A 94 -0.67 -3.09 -25.61
C GLU A 94 0.46 -2.06 -25.88
N LYS A 95 0.51 -1.00 -25.07
CA LYS A 95 1.54 0.05 -25.11
C LYS A 95 2.74 -0.34 -24.24
N PHE A 96 3.34 -1.47 -24.56
CA PHE A 96 4.44 -2.03 -23.75
C PHE A 96 5.69 -1.15 -23.77
N SER A 97 6.06 -0.60 -24.93
CA SER A 97 7.20 0.30 -25.06
C SER A 97 7.02 1.58 -24.22
N ASP A 98 5.84 2.20 -24.26
CA ASP A 98 5.53 3.39 -23.45
C ASP A 98 5.66 3.09 -21.94
N ALA A 99 5.40 1.84 -21.53
CA ALA A 99 5.50 1.42 -20.14
C ALA A 99 6.94 1.13 -19.71
N GLU A 100 7.75 0.52 -20.57
CA GLU A 100 9.20 0.35 -20.37
C GLU A 100 9.88 1.72 -20.26
N ASP A 101 9.57 2.64 -21.17
CA ASP A 101 10.09 4.00 -21.13
C ASP A 101 9.74 4.70 -19.81
N PHE A 102 8.51 4.53 -19.31
CA PHE A 102 8.12 5.09 -18.01
C PHE A 102 8.98 4.52 -16.87
N ILE A 103 9.20 3.21 -16.83
CA ILE A 103 10.00 2.56 -15.77
C ILE A 103 11.45 3.07 -15.83
N ASP A 104 12.06 3.10 -17.02
CA ASP A 104 13.43 3.55 -17.22
C ASP A 104 13.66 5.03 -16.84
N HIS A 105 12.63 5.87 -16.99
CA HIS A 105 12.72 7.29 -16.63
C HIS A 105 12.46 7.56 -15.15
N GLN A 106 11.65 6.73 -14.48
CA GLN A 106 11.23 6.97 -13.09
C GLN A 106 12.07 6.20 -12.06
N TYR A 107 12.73 5.13 -12.47
CA TYR A 107 13.47 4.26 -11.55
C TYR A 107 14.92 4.05 -12.00
N VAL A 108 15.80 3.89 -11.02
CA VAL A 108 17.20 3.54 -11.29
C VAL A 108 17.29 2.06 -11.67
N PRO A 109 18.15 1.68 -12.62
CA PRO A 109 18.37 0.27 -12.94
C PRO A 109 18.78 -0.55 -11.70
N GLY A 110 18.06 -1.65 -11.44
CA GLY A 110 18.27 -2.51 -10.28
C GLY A 110 17.48 -2.09 -9.02
N ASP A 111 16.65 -1.06 -9.13
CA ASP A 111 15.67 -0.72 -8.11
C ASP A 111 14.63 -1.85 -7.93
N ARG A 112 14.22 -2.08 -6.68
CA ARG A 112 13.31 -3.19 -6.32
C ARG A 112 11.93 -3.00 -6.95
N HIS A 113 11.44 -1.77 -7.00
CA HIS A 113 10.17 -1.40 -7.61
C HIS A 113 10.22 -1.53 -9.13
N ALA A 114 11.33 -1.14 -9.77
CA ALA A 114 11.53 -1.33 -11.20
C ALA A 114 11.43 -2.81 -11.61
N VAL A 115 12.17 -3.69 -10.92
CA VAL A 115 12.15 -5.13 -11.20
C VAL A 115 10.73 -5.70 -11.07
N LEU A 116 9.97 -5.30 -10.06
CA LEU A 116 8.59 -5.76 -9.91
C LEU A 116 7.66 -5.24 -11.03
N LEU A 117 7.81 -3.98 -11.44
CA LEU A 117 7.02 -3.41 -12.55
C LEU A 117 7.33 -4.09 -13.88
N GLU A 118 8.60 -4.42 -14.14
CA GLU A 118 9.03 -5.19 -15.30
C GLU A 118 8.42 -6.59 -15.34
N GLU A 119 8.41 -7.30 -14.20
CA GLU A 119 7.78 -8.62 -14.09
C GLU A 119 6.26 -8.55 -14.31
N ILE A 120 5.58 -7.54 -13.77
CA ILE A 120 4.15 -7.31 -14.04
C ILE A 120 3.92 -7.06 -15.53
N LEU A 121 4.75 -6.21 -16.15
CA LEU A 121 4.62 -5.87 -17.56
C LEU A 121 4.84 -7.09 -18.47
N ARG A 122 5.78 -7.96 -18.09
CA ARG A 122 6.04 -9.24 -18.75
C ARG A 122 4.82 -10.15 -18.71
N LEU A 123 4.15 -10.28 -17.56
CA LEU A 123 2.92 -11.09 -17.45
C LEU A 123 1.84 -10.60 -18.43
N TYR A 124 1.60 -9.29 -18.49
CA TYR A 124 0.62 -8.74 -19.45
C TYR A 124 1.01 -8.96 -20.91
N ARG A 125 2.31 -8.98 -21.23
CA ARG A 125 2.81 -9.28 -22.58
C ARG A 125 2.57 -10.75 -22.92
N GLU A 126 2.81 -11.65 -21.97
CA GLU A 126 2.55 -13.08 -22.12
C GLU A 126 1.04 -13.36 -22.27
N ASP A 127 0.19 -12.69 -21.50
CA ASP A 127 -1.28 -12.79 -21.62
C ASP A 127 -1.78 -12.30 -22.98
N ALA A 128 -1.30 -11.14 -23.45
CA ALA A 128 -1.65 -10.59 -24.75
C ALA A 128 -1.18 -11.50 -25.89
N ALA A 129 0.03 -12.06 -25.78
CA ALA A 129 0.57 -12.99 -26.77
C ALA A 129 -0.15 -14.35 -26.77
N SER A 130 -0.64 -14.79 -25.60
CA SER A 130 -1.37 -16.06 -25.46
C SER A 130 -2.81 -15.98 -25.97
N GLY A 131 -3.33 -14.78 -26.26
CA GLY A 131 -4.68 -14.59 -26.77
C GLY A 131 -5.78 -15.06 -25.82
N ASP A 132 -5.45 -15.34 -24.55
CA ASP A 132 -6.38 -15.86 -23.55
C ASP A 132 -7.34 -14.78 -23.01
N ARG A 133 -7.31 -13.60 -23.62
CA ARG A 133 -8.36 -12.61 -23.43
C ARG A 133 -9.60 -13.07 -24.18
N ALA A 134 -10.43 -13.83 -23.47
CA ALA A 134 -11.81 -14.09 -23.86
C ALA A 134 -12.42 -12.76 -24.36
N PRO A 135 -12.92 -12.69 -25.60
CA PRO A 135 -13.57 -11.48 -26.07
C PRO A 135 -14.74 -11.19 -25.12
N ALA A 136 -14.80 -9.96 -24.61
CA ALA A 136 -16.01 -9.45 -24.01
C ALA A 136 -17.15 -9.74 -25.00
N GLY A 137 -18.15 -10.49 -24.54
CA GLY A 137 -19.09 -11.23 -25.37
C GLY A 137 -19.63 -10.45 -26.56
N ASP A 138 -19.74 -11.16 -27.69
CA ASP A 138 -20.51 -10.70 -28.85
C ASP A 138 -21.88 -10.19 -28.41
N PRO A 139 -22.36 -9.06 -28.95
CA PRO A 139 -23.70 -8.58 -28.65
C PRO A 139 -24.70 -9.63 -29.12
N GLU A 140 -25.57 -10.02 -28.18
CA GLU A 140 -26.72 -10.89 -28.38
C GLU A 140 -27.49 -10.47 -29.66
N PRO A 141 -27.77 -11.38 -30.60
CA PRO A 141 -28.43 -11.01 -31.85
C PRO A 141 -29.85 -10.53 -31.55
N GLU A 142 -30.15 -9.28 -31.93
CA GLU A 142 -31.49 -8.70 -31.82
C GLU A 142 -32.53 -9.63 -32.47
N PRO A 143 -33.67 -9.92 -31.81
CA PRO A 143 -34.72 -10.69 -32.44
C PRO A 143 -35.38 -9.86 -33.53
N GLU A 144 -35.22 -10.29 -34.77
CA GLU A 144 -35.96 -9.80 -35.94
C GLU A 144 -37.47 -9.93 -35.69
N GLN A 145 -38.12 -8.84 -35.27
CA GLN A 145 -39.58 -8.77 -35.29
C GLN A 145 -40.06 -8.56 -36.71
N SER A 146 -40.24 -9.69 -37.37
CA SER A 146 -40.90 -9.89 -38.65
C SER A 146 -42.13 -8.98 -38.80
N THR A 147 -42.05 -8.03 -39.71
CA THR A 147 -43.20 -7.35 -40.29
C THR A 147 -44.16 -8.39 -40.86
N ARG A 148 -45.35 -8.55 -40.26
CA ARG A 148 -46.45 -9.28 -40.87
C ARG A 148 -47.64 -8.35 -41.07
N THR A 149 -47.67 -7.79 -42.26
CA THR A 149 -48.85 -7.24 -42.93
C THR A 149 -50.01 -8.24 -42.87
N ARG A 150 -51.16 -7.82 -42.32
CA ARG A 150 -52.47 -8.06 -42.93
C ARG A 150 -53.52 -7.12 -42.36
#